data_AF-A0A402D574-F1
#
_entry.id   AF-A0A402D574-F1
#
_cell.length_a   1.000
_cell.length_b   1.000
_cell.length_c   1.000
_cell.angle_alpha   90.00
_cell.angle_beta   90.00
_cell.angle_gamma   90.00
#
_symmetry.space_group_name_H-M   'P 1'
#
loop_
_entity.id
_entity.type
_entity.pdbx_description
1 polymer ?
#
loop_
_entity_poly.entity_id
_entity_poly.type
_entity_poly.pdbx_seq_one_letter_code
_entity_poly.pdbx_strand_id
1 'polypeptide(L)'
;MTANSAVNPQELNEWVNEVRVLATEAGRIEIADQYIGHLLSSSPQGNDGAWPAEPVRDLIETINSRDLENGLEIQVINSRGVTSRGTYDGGSQERDLANRYKSYADIVQDMWPSTGAMLNRLADNYMNHATMEDLSAGLSEDLGH
;
A
#
# COMPACT_ATOMS: atom_id res chain seq x y z
N MET A 1 -27.83 -8.88 -3.71
CA MET A 1 -26.79 -9.45 -4.59
C MET A 1 -25.46 -9.19 -3.92
N THR A 2 -24.92 -10.18 -3.18
CA THR A 2 -23.59 -10.07 -2.55
C THR A 2 -22.55 -10.34 -3.64
N ALA A 3 -21.88 -9.29 -4.11
CA ALA A 3 -20.72 -9.46 -4.99
C ALA A 3 -19.66 -10.27 -4.24
N ASN A 4 -19.13 -11.31 -4.88
CA ASN A 4 -18.06 -12.14 -4.32
C ASN A 4 -16.77 -11.33 -4.36
N SER A 5 -16.53 -10.48 -3.35
CA SER A 5 -15.34 -9.62 -3.23
C SER A 5 -14.06 -10.39 -2.86
N ALA A 6 -14.09 -11.72 -2.90
CA ALA A 6 -12.96 -12.56 -2.55
C ALA A 6 -11.98 -12.65 -3.72
N VAL A 7 -10.70 -12.41 -3.46
CA VAL A 7 -9.61 -12.65 -4.41
C VAL A 7 -9.49 -14.17 -4.61
N ASN A 8 -9.68 -14.66 -5.83
CA ASN A 8 -9.42 -16.07 -6.16
C ASN A 8 -7.89 -16.28 -6.22
N PRO A 9 -7.29 -17.05 -5.29
CA PRO A 9 -5.84 -17.22 -5.26
C PRO A 9 -5.29 -17.87 -6.52
N GLN A 10 -6.03 -18.80 -7.12
CA GLN A 10 -5.57 -19.54 -8.29
C GLN A 10 -5.52 -18.64 -9.53
N GLU A 11 -6.62 -17.95 -9.82
CA GLU A 11 -6.69 -17.00 -10.95
C GLU A 11 -5.66 -15.88 -10.82
N LEU A 12 -5.47 -15.37 -9.59
CA LEU A 12 -4.46 -14.36 -9.33
C LEU A 12 -3.05 -14.88 -9.64
N ASN A 13 -2.68 -16.04 -9.10
CA ASN A 13 -1.36 -16.61 -9.32
C ASN A 13 -1.10 -16.96 -10.78
N GLU A 14 -2.09 -17.53 -11.48
CA GLU A 14 -1.99 -17.86 -12.91
C GLU A 14 -1.74 -16.59 -13.74
N TRP A 15 -2.56 -15.56 -13.53
CA TRP A 15 -2.42 -14.29 -14.25
C TRP A 15 -1.07 -13.61 -13.99
N VAL A 16 -0.64 -13.51 -12.73
CA VAL A 16 0.64 -12.86 -12.39
C VAL A 16 1.81 -13.63 -13.00
N ASN A 17 1.79 -14.96 -12.93
CA ASN A 17 2.85 -15.78 -13.53
C ASN A 17 2.93 -15.60 -15.04
N GLU A 18 1.79 -15.59 -15.75
CA GLU A 18 1.75 -15.36 -17.18
C GLU A 18 2.34 -13.99 -17.55
N VAL A 19 1.91 -12.92 -16.87
CA VAL A 19 2.42 -11.56 -17.09
C VAL A 19 3.94 -11.50 -16.87
N ARG A 20 4.45 -12.11 -15.81
CA ARG A 20 5.88 -12.09 -15.48
C ARG A 20 6.72 -12.89 -16.45
N VAL A 21 6.22 -14.02 -16.97
CA VAL A 21 6.89 -14.78 -18.03
C VAL A 21 7.04 -13.92 -19.30
N LEU A 22 5.94 -13.35 -19.78
CA LEU A 22 5.95 -12.48 -20.97
C LEU A 22 6.83 -11.24 -20.78
N ALA A 23 6.79 -10.64 -19.59
CA ALA A 23 7.62 -9.48 -19.27
C ALA A 23 9.11 -9.84 -19.21
N THR A 24 9.46 -11.03 -18.70
CA THR A 24 10.85 -11.51 -18.67
C THR A 24 11.38 -11.72 -20.08
N GLU A 25 10.60 -12.38 -20.95
CA GLU A 25 10.95 -12.56 -22.37
C GLU A 25 11.14 -11.23 -23.11
N ALA A 26 10.38 -10.20 -22.73
CA ALA A 26 10.49 -8.86 -23.28
C ALA A 26 11.56 -7.97 -22.60
N GLY A 27 12.26 -8.45 -21.56
CA GLY A 27 13.23 -7.66 -20.78
C GLY A 27 12.60 -6.51 -19.98
N ARG A 28 11.36 -6.65 -19.52
CA ARG A 28 10.54 -5.62 -18.87
C ARG A 28 9.97 -6.04 -17.50
N ILE A 29 10.63 -6.98 -16.82
CA ILE A 29 10.10 -7.55 -15.57
C ILE A 29 9.91 -6.51 -14.47
N GLU A 30 10.85 -5.58 -14.29
CA GLU A 30 10.81 -4.55 -13.24
C GLU A 30 9.57 -3.65 -13.37
N ILE A 31 9.33 -3.10 -14.57
CA ILE A 31 8.15 -2.26 -14.82
C ILE A 31 6.85 -3.07 -14.76
N ALA A 32 6.87 -4.32 -15.22
CA ALA A 32 5.69 -5.19 -15.13
C ALA A 32 5.32 -5.47 -13.67
N ASP A 33 6.31 -5.77 -12.82
CA ASP A 33 6.13 -5.98 -11.39
C ASP A 33 5.53 -4.72 -10.73
N GLN A 34 6.00 -3.52 -11.07
CA GLN A 34 5.38 -2.27 -10.58
C GLN A 34 3.90 -2.13 -10.96
N TYR A 35 3.52 -2.43 -12.21
CA TYR A 35 2.13 -2.39 -12.64
C TYR A 35 1.26 -3.49 -12.01
N ILE A 36 1.83 -4.67 -11.76
CA ILE A 36 1.17 -5.72 -10.97
C ILE A 36 0.90 -5.17 -9.56
N GLY A 37 1.91 -4.57 -8.93
CA GLY A 37 1.77 -3.90 -7.63
C GLY A 37 0.65 -2.86 -7.61
N HIS A 38 0.58 -1.98 -8.62
CA HIS A 38 -0.51 -1.01 -8.78
C HIS A 38 -1.89 -1.67 -8.75
N LEU A 39 -2.07 -2.80 -9.46
CA LEU A 39 -3.35 -3.50 -9.49
C LEU A 39 -3.67 -4.14 -8.14
N LEU A 40 -2.66 -4.73 -7.48
CA LEU A 40 -2.79 -5.35 -6.17
C LEU A 40 -3.12 -4.35 -5.05
N SER A 41 -2.86 -3.06 -5.25
CA SER A 41 -3.24 -2.01 -4.29
C SER A 41 -4.74 -1.95 -4.02
N SER A 42 -5.57 -2.50 -4.92
CA SER A 42 -7.03 -2.57 -4.80
C SER A 42 -7.52 -3.82 -4.07
N SER A 43 -6.60 -4.61 -3.50
CA SER A 43 -6.93 -5.79 -2.70
C SER A 43 -7.93 -5.45 -1.58
N PRO A 44 -8.89 -6.33 -1.27
CA PRO A 44 -9.71 -6.17 -0.08
C PRO A 44 -8.88 -6.41 1.20
N GLN A 45 -9.50 -6.16 2.37
CA GLN A 45 -8.96 -6.68 3.64
C GLN A 45 -9.09 -8.21 3.68
N GLY A 46 -8.15 -8.84 4.37
CA GLY A 46 -8.21 -10.27 4.70
C GLY A 46 -9.21 -10.57 5.80
N ASN A 47 -9.40 -11.86 6.09
CA ASN A 47 -10.33 -12.30 7.13
C ASN A 47 -9.83 -11.96 8.54
N ASP A 48 -8.52 -11.75 8.69
CA ASP A 48 -7.87 -11.26 9.91
C ASP A 48 -7.98 -9.74 10.11
N GLY A 49 -8.67 -9.05 9.21
CA GLY A 49 -8.87 -7.60 9.26
C GLY A 49 -7.67 -6.79 8.78
N ALA A 50 -6.55 -7.43 8.43
CA ALA A 50 -5.40 -6.74 7.86
C ALA A 50 -5.52 -6.61 6.34
N TRP A 51 -5.02 -5.51 5.80
CA TRP A 51 -4.84 -5.34 4.36
C TRP A 51 -3.36 -5.56 3.99
N PRO A 52 -3.05 -6.16 2.82
CA PRO A 52 -3.97 -6.71 1.81
C PRO A 52 -4.54 -8.07 2.22
N ALA A 53 -5.48 -8.65 1.46
CA ALA A 53 -6.00 -10.00 1.74
C ALA A 53 -4.92 -11.09 1.62
N GLU A 54 -5.09 -12.19 2.35
CA GLU A 54 -4.11 -13.28 2.49
C GLU A 54 -3.56 -13.79 1.15
N PRO A 55 -4.38 -14.02 0.09
CA PRO A 55 -3.86 -14.49 -1.21
C PRO A 55 -2.87 -13.51 -1.86
N VAL A 56 -3.03 -12.21 -1.61
CA VAL A 56 -2.11 -11.17 -2.11
C VAL A 56 -0.82 -11.16 -1.30
N ARG A 57 -0.89 -11.44 0.01
CA ARG A 57 0.32 -11.56 0.85
C ARG A 57 1.14 -12.77 0.45
N ASP A 58 0.49 -13.91 0.25
CA ASP A 58 1.15 -15.13 -0.24
C ASP A 58 1.86 -14.87 -1.57
N LEU A 59 1.22 -14.12 -2.47
CA LEU A 59 1.81 -13.71 -3.73
C LEU A 59 3.02 -12.79 -3.53
N ILE A 60 2.93 -11.78 -2.66
CA ILE A 60 4.05 -10.87 -2.34
C ILE A 60 5.24 -11.66 -1.79
N GLU A 61 5.04 -12.58 -0.85
CA GLU A 61 6.11 -13.41 -0.29
C GLU A 61 6.71 -14.36 -1.35
N THR A 62 5.86 -14.93 -2.20
CA THR A 62 6.31 -15.85 -3.25
C THR A 62 7.15 -15.15 -4.31
N ILE A 63 6.72 -13.95 -4.73
CA ILE A 63 7.39 -13.17 -5.77
C ILE A 63 8.62 -12.44 -5.20
N ASN A 64 8.50 -11.93 -3.97
CA ASN A 64 9.53 -11.21 -3.23
C ASN A 64 10.26 -10.16 -4.08
N SER A 65 9.48 -9.36 -4.83
CA SER A 65 9.98 -8.33 -5.74
C SER A 65 9.77 -6.95 -5.15
N ARG A 66 10.87 -6.21 -4.96
CA ARG A 66 10.81 -4.84 -4.46
C ARG A 66 10.07 -3.91 -5.43
N ASP A 67 10.14 -4.17 -6.73
CA ASP A 67 9.40 -3.42 -7.75
C ASP A 67 7.89 -3.61 -7.63
N LEU A 68 7.45 -4.83 -7.35
CA LEU A 68 6.03 -5.11 -7.08
C LEU A 68 5.54 -4.36 -5.85
N GLU A 69 6.29 -4.45 -4.74
CA GLU A 69 5.98 -3.72 -3.53
C GLU A 69 5.98 -2.20 -3.76
N ASN A 70 6.97 -1.67 -4.48
CA ASN A 70 7.07 -0.23 -4.80
C ASN A 70 5.86 0.25 -5.57
N GLY A 71 5.44 -0.49 -6.61
CA GLY A 71 4.23 -0.17 -7.36
C GLY A 71 3.03 -0.10 -6.41
N LEU A 72 2.80 -1.14 -5.63
CA LEU A 72 1.70 -1.18 -4.66
C LEU A 72 1.74 0.02 -3.70
N GLU A 73 2.90 0.32 -3.12
CA GLU A 73 3.11 1.47 -2.22
C GLU A 73 2.76 2.81 -2.92
N ILE A 74 3.25 3.02 -4.14
CA ILE A 74 2.99 4.22 -4.95
C ILE A 74 1.50 4.39 -5.22
N GLN A 75 0.82 3.32 -5.62
CA GLN A 75 -0.62 3.41 -5.94
C GLN A 75 -1.47 3.65 -4.70
N VAL A 76 -1.11 3.07 -3.55
CA VAL A 76 -1.75 3.39 -2.26
C VAL A 76 -1.67 4.90 -1.99
N ILE A 77 -0.47 5.47 -2.09
CA ILE A 77 -0.24 6.90 -1.85
C ILE A 77 -1.04 7.77 -2.85
N ASN A 78 -1.02 7.41 -4.14
CA ASN A 78 -1.70 8.16 -5.20
C ASN A 78 -3.24 8.05 -5.12
N SER A 79 -3.77 6.91 -4.69
CA SER A 79 -5.22 6.65 -4.63
C SER A 79 -5.96 7.53 -3.62
N ARG A 80 -5.24 8.23 -2.74
CA ARG A 80 -5.79 9.12 -1.72
C ARG A 80 -6.55 10.32 -2.29
N GLY A 81 -6.33 10.67 -3.57
CA GLY A 81 -7.00 11.79 -4.23
C GLY A 81 -6.75 13.15 -3.57
N VAL A 82 -7.38 14.21 -4.06
CA VAL A 82 -7.33 15.53 -3.41
C VAL A 82 -8.24 15.50 -2.19
N THR A 83 -7.68 15.28 -1.00
CA THR A 83 -8.40 15.44 0.26
C THR A 83 -8.67 16.93 0.49
N SER A 84 -9.95 17.33 0.52
CA SER A 84 -10.34 18.69 0.91
C SER A 84 -9.89 18.92 2.35
N ARG A 85 -8.97 19.87 2.57
CA ARG A 85 -8.42 20.21 3.88
C ARG A 85 -9.16 21.40 4.50
N GLY A 86 -9.44 21.34 5.79
CA GLY A 86 -9.58 22.55 6.60
C GLY A 86 -8.19 23.12 6.91
N THR A 87 -8.05 24.44 6.91
CA THR A 87 -6.76 25.16 7.15
C THR A 87 -6.04 24.81 8.45
N TYR A 88 -6.71 24.13 9.39
CA TYR A 88 -6.22 23.83 10.75
C TYR A 88 -6.15 22.33 11.08
N ASP A 89 -6.35 21.42 10.11
CA ASP A 89 -6.40 19.98 10.40
C ASP A 89 -5.02 19.35 10.70
N GLY A 90 -3.92 20.06 10.40
CA GLY A 90 -2.55 19.59 10.61
C GLY A 90 -2.30 18.21 9.97
N GLY A 91 -1.38 17.43 10.55
CA GLY A 91 -1.05 16.07 10.12
C GLY A 91 -1.93 14.96 10.70
N SER A 92 -3.13 15.26 11.19
CA SER A 92 -4.01 14.30 11.88
C SER A 92 -4.42 13.11 10.99
N GLN A 93 -4.81 13.39 9.74
CA GLN A 93 -5.22 12.35 8.79
C GLN A 93 -4.08 11.40 8.43
N GLU A 94 -2.88 11.94 8.29
CA GLU A 94 -1.66 11.19 8.02
C GLU A 94 -1.29 10.28 9.21
N ARG A 95 -1.46 10.77 10.46
CA ARG A 95 -1.26 9.93 11.65
C ARG A 95 -2.24 8.77 11.72
N ASP A 96 -3.51 8.99 11.36
CA ASP A 96 -4.51 7.92 11.33
C ASP A 96 -4.16 6.83 10.30
N LEU A 97 -3.65 7.23 9.13
CA LEU A 97 -3.17 6.28 8.12
C LEU A 97 -1.90 5.55 8.57
N ALA A 98 -0.95 6.27 9.16
CA ALA A 98 0.27 5.67 9.69
C ALA A 98 -0.07 4.58 10.73
N ASN A 99 -0.96 4.90 11.67
CA ASN A 99 -1.43 3.96 12.69
C ASN A 99 -2.17 2.76 12.08
N ARG A 100 -2.97 2.97 11.03
CA ARG A 100 -3.66 1.89 10.31
C ARG A 100 -2.68 0.94 9.62
N TYR A 101 -1.72 1.45 8.87
CA TYR A 101 -0.74 0.58 8.20
C TYR A 101 0.18 -0.11 9.20
N LYS A 102 0.51 0.57 10.31
CA LYS A 102 1.26 -0.04 11.41
C LYS A 102 0.49 -1.20 12.05
N SER A 103 -0.80 -1.04 12.32
CA SER A 103 -1.61 -2.12 12.90
C SER A 103 -1.74 -3.31 11.96
N TYR A 104 -1.84 -3.09 10.65
CA TYR A 104 -1.78 -4.19 9.67
C TYR A 104 -0.42 -4.88 9.68
N ALA A 105 0.68 -4.13 9.72
CA ALA A 105 2.03 -4.71 9.78
C ALA A 105 2.18 -5.63 11.01
N ASP A 106 1.69 -5.19 12.17
CA ASP A 106 1.78 -5.95 13.42
C ASP A 106 0.98 -7.27 13.37
N ILE A 107 -0.11 -7.33 12.59
CA ILE A 107 -0.89 -8.56 12.38
C ILE A 107 -0.15 -9.55 11.48
N VAL A 108 0.51 -9.07 10.41
CA VAL A 108 0.98 -9.94 9.33
C VAL A 108 2.46 -10.31 9.41
N GLN A 109 3.31 -9.49 10.05
CA GLN A 109 4.77 -9.58 9.95
C GLN A 109 5.38 -10.93 10.36
N ASP A 110 4.72 -11.67 11.26
CA ASP A 110 5.23 -12.96 11.74
C ASP A 110 5.10 -14.07 10.68
N MET A 111 4.08 -13.96 9.81
CA MET A 111 3.76 -14.97 8.79
C MET A 111 4.12 -14.50 7.38
N TRP A 112 4.02 -13.20 7.10
CA TRP A 112 4.33 -12.56 5.83
C TRP A 112 5.31 -11.39 6.06
N PRO A 113 6.61 -11.68 6.25
CA PRO A 113 7.60 -10.67 6.63
C PRO A 113 7.84 -9.59 5.57
N SER A 114 7.87 -9.93 4.28
CA SER A 114 8.02 -8.92 3.21
C SER A 114 6.80 -8.01 3.15
N THR A 115 5.60 -8.58 3.30
CA THR A 115 4.35 -7.80 3.41
C THR A 115 4.37 -6.88 4.63
N GLY A 116 4.79 -7.39 5.80
CA GLY A 116 4.92 -6.61 7.02
C GLY A 116 5.91 -5.46 6.87
N ALA A 117 7.05 -5.69 6.21
CA ALA A 117 8.02 -4.64 5.91
C ALA A 117 7.45 -3.55 4.99
N MET A 118 6.67 -3.94 3.98
CA MET A 118 5.95 -3.02 3.08
C MET A 118 4.94 -2.15 3.82
N LEU A 119 4.15 -2.75 4.71
CA LEU A 119 3.19 -2.01 5.51
C LEU A 119 3.87 -1.04 6.48
N ASN A 120 5.00 -1.42 7.09
CA ASN A 120 5.78 -0.51 7.93
C ASN A 120 6.32 0.68 7.11
N ARG A 121 6.80 0.48 5.87
CA ARG A 121 7.24 1.58 5.00
C ARG A 121 6.10 2.55 4.66
N LEU A 122 4.88 2.04 4.43
CA LEU A 122 3.70 2.89 4.25
C LEU A 122 3.41 3.69 5.53
N ALA A 123 3.47 3.03 6.70
CA ALA A 123 3.27 3.71 7.97
C ALA A 123 4.26 4.85 8.20
N ASP A 124 5.55 4.61 7.93
CA ASP A 124 6.61 5.60 8.05
C ASP A 124 6.44 6.76 7.05
N ASN A 125 6.05 6.46 5.81
CA ASN A 125 5.77 7.48 4.80
C ASN A 125 4.66 8.44 5.27
N TYR A 126 3.54 7.90 5.77
CA TYR A 126 2.46 8.72 6.30
C TYR A 126 2.88 9.49 7.57
N MET A 127 3.64 8.89 8.48
CA MET A 127 4.11 9.61 9.67
C MET A 127 5.03 10.79 9.31
N ASN A 128 5.87 10.62 8.30
CA ASN A 128 6.71 11.70 7.77
C ASN A 128 5.85 12.82 7.15
N HIS A 129 4.83 12.48 6.38
CA HIS A 129 3.88 13.47 5.86
C HIS A 129 3.14 14.20 6.98
N ALA A 130 2.70 13.51 8.04
CA ALA A 130 2.06 14.14 9.19
C ALA A 130 2.94 15.23 9.81
N THR A 131 4.23 14.91 9.98
CA THR A 131 5.21 15.82 10.56
C THR A 131 5.43 17.05 9.67
N MET A 132 5.44 16.88 8.35
CA MET A 132 5.56 17.99 7.41
C MET A 132 4.33 18.91 7.44
N GLU A 133 3.13 18.34 7.54
CA GLU A 133 1.87 19.10 7.60
C GLU A 133 1.77 19.90 8.92
N ASP A 134 2.19 19.33 10.06
CA ASP A 134 2.23 20.05 11.34
C ASP A 134 3.18 21.25 11.30
N LEU A 135 4.35 21.10 10.67
CA LEU A 135 5.30 22.20 10.48
C LEU A 135 4.72 23.30 9.59
N SER A 136 4.03 22.91 8.50
CA SER A 136 3.38 23.84 7.59
C SER A 136 2.24 24.61 8.26
N ALA A 137 1.41 23.92 9.05
CA ALA A 137 0.32 24.53 9.81
C ALA A 137 0.86 25.57 10.81
N GLY A 138 1.88 25.23 11.61
CA GLY A 138 2.48 26.17 12.55
C GLY A 138 3.09 27.41 11.88
N LEU A 139 3.77 27.24 10.74
CA LEU A 139 4.29 28.37 9.95
C LEU A 139 3.17 29.26 9.40
N SER A 140 2.04 28.68 9.00
CA SER A 140 0.90 29.45 8.49
C SER A 140 0.18 30.25 9.58
N GLU A 141 0.13 29.72 10.81
CA GLU A 141 -0.37 30.44 11.98
C GLU A 141 0.53 31.64 12.33
N ASP A 142 1.85 31.44 12.33
CA ASP A 142 2.84 32.49 12.66
C ASP A 142 2.88 33.64 11.64
N LEU A 143 2.61 33.37 10.35
CA LEU A 143 2.60 34.35 9.27
C LEU A 143 1.22 35.02 9.05
N GLY A 144 0.21 34.60 9.80
CA GLY A 144 -1.18 35.09 9.72
C GLY A 144 -1.51 36.29 10.60
N HIS A 145 -0.50 37.00 11.13
CA HIS A 145 -0.64 38.20 11.96
C HIS A 145 -0.43 39.51 11.18
#